data_AF-A0A0S8B7W8-F1
#
_entry.id   AF-A0A0S8B7W8-F1
#
_cell.length_a   1.000
_cell.length_b   1.000
_cell.length_c   1.000
_cell.angle_alpha   90.00
_cell.angle_beta   90.00
_cell.angle_gamma   90.00
#
_symmetry.space_group_name_H-M   'P 1'
#
loop_
_entity.id
_entity.type
_entity.pdbx_description
1 polymer ?
#
loop_
_entity_poly.entity_id
_entity_poly.type
_entity_poly.pdbx_seq_one_letter_code
_entity_poly.pdbx_strand_id
1 'polypeptide(L)'
;MARLPYLEKSALAPEHRDLLAREIALHKLLAHSPGALRAFQGLGQFIRHGSTLDPRLRELAILQVGYLARSPYEWSHHIMIGYDFGVSDADIAALID
;
A
#
# COMPACT_ATOMS: atom_id res chain seq x y z
N MET A 1 -15.28 0.21 -6.08
CA MET A 1 -15.00 -1.23 -6.31
C MET A 1 -13.89 -1.37 -7.34
N ALA A 2 -13.13 -2.47 -7.29
CA ALA A 2 -12.09 -2.77 -8.27
C ALA A 2 -12.71 -2.97 -9.67
N ARG A 3 -12.05 -2.47 -10.71
CA ARG A 3 -12.49 -2.59 -12.11
C ARG A 3 -12.02 -3.89 -12.78
N LEU A 4 -11.04 -4.56 -12.20
CA LEU A 4 -10.50 -5.84 -12.66
C LEU A 4 -10.68 -6.88 -11.55
N PRO A 5 -10.77 -8.17 -11.90
CA PRO A 5 -10.76 -9.24 -10.91
C PRO A 5 -9.42 -9.29 -10.18
N TYR A 6 -9.45 -9.65 -8.90
CA TYR A 6 -8.25 -9.92 -8.14
C TYR A 6 -7.64 -11.25 -8.59
N LEU A 7 -6.35 -11.25 -8.94
CA LEU A 7 -5.65 -12.48 -9.29
C LEU A 7 -5.18 -13.23 -8.04
N GLU A 8 -5.30 -14.55 -8.08
CA GLU A 8 -4.68 -15.46 -7.12
C GLU A 8 -3.34 -15.97 -7.66
N LYS A 9 -2.45 -16.45 -6.78
CA LYS A 9 -1.14 -17.01 -7.17
C LYS A 9 -1.25 -18.08 -8.26
N SER A 10 -2.28 -18.92 -8.19
CA SER A 10 -2.52 -19.99 -9.16
C SER A 10 -2.80 -19.48 -10.58
N ALA A 11 -3.27 -18.24 -10.73
CA ALA A 11 -3.53 -17.61 -12.01
C ALA A 11 -2.28 -16.98 -12.66
N LEU A 12 -1.15 -16.93 -11.96
CA LEU A 12 0.11 -16.39 -12.46
C LEU A 12 1.03 -17.48 -13.00
N ALA A 13 1.82 -17.11 -14.02
CA ALA A 13 2.96 -17.91 -14.46
C ALA A 13 3.90 -18.21 -13.28
N PRO A 14 4.51 -19.41 -13.18
CA PRO A 14 5.30 -19.83 -12.03
C PRO A 14 6.34 -18.80 -11.56
N GLU A 15 7.01 -18.13 -12.50
CA GLU A 15 8.04 -17.10 -12.29
C GLU A 15 7.52 -15.76 -11.73
N HIS A 16 6.20 -15.60 -11.58
CA HIS A 16 5.55 -14.39 -11.07
C HIS A 16 4.75 -14.61 -9.80
N ARG A 17 4.67 -15.85 -9.31
CA ARG A 17 3.92 -16.19 -8.10
C ARG A 17 4.52 -15.55 -6.84
N ASP A 18 5.81 -15.20 -6.88
CA ASP A 18 6.52 -14.46 -5.85
C ASP A 18 5.92 -13.06 -5.61
N LEU A 19 5.39 -12.42 -6.66
CA LEU A 19 4.82 -11.07 -6.59
C LEU A 19 3.60 -10.99 -5.65
N LEU A 20 2.94 -12.11 -5.40
CA LEU A 20 1.82 -12.23 -4.46
C LEU A 20 2.23 -12.85 -3.11
N ALA A 21 3.52 -12.83 -2.73
CA ALA A 21 3.95 -13.26 -1.40
C ALA A 21 3.14 -12.57 -0.28
N ARG A 22 2.83 -11.29 -0.47
CA ARG A 22 1.81 -10.55 0.28
C ARG A 22 0.55 -10.38 -0.57
N GLU A 23 -0.54 -11.01 -0.14
CA GLU A 23 -1.80 -11.11 -0.90
C GLU A 23 -2.79 -9.96 -0.60
N ILE A 24 -2.32 -8.71 -0.69
CA ILE A 24 -3.20 -7.53 -0.57
C ILE A 24 -3.89 -7.21 -1.90
N ALA A 25 -5.05 -6.56 -1.82
CA ALA A 25 -5.87 -6.19 -2.97
C ALA A 25 -5.08 -5.42 -4.05
N LEU A 26 -4.22 -4.48 -3.64
CA LEU A 26 -3.35 -3.73 -4.55
C LEU A 26 -2.43 -4.64 -5.39
N HIS A 27 -1.75 -5.60 -4.75
CA HIS A 27 -0.88 -6.53 -5.47
C HIS A 27 -1.68 -7.46 -6.39
N LYS A 28 -2.83 -7.97 -5.94
CA LYS A 28 -3.70 -8.81 -6.77
C LYS A 28 -4.22 -8.10 -8.02
N LEU A 29 -4.38 -6.77 -7.99
CA LEU A 29 -4.72 -5.97 -9.17
C LEU A 29 -3.51 -5.65 -10.05
N LEU A 30 -2.40 -5.22 -9.46
CA LEU A 30 -1.19 -4.91 -10.23
C LEU A 30 -0.55 -6.14 -10.87
N ALA A 31 -0.84 -7.34 -10.37
CA ALA A 31 -0.37 -8.60 -10.96
C ALA A 31 -0.90 -8.88 -12.37
N HIS A 32 -1.91 -8.15 -12.84
CA HIS A 32 -2.28 -8.10 -14.27
C HIS A 32 -1.14 -7.56 -15.16
N SER A 33 -0.16 -6.87 -14.57
CA SER A 33 1.10 -6.47 -15.21
C SER A 33 2.29 -6.82 -14.29
N PRO A 34 2.81 -8.06 -14.36
CA PRO A 34 3.85 -8.55 -13.44
C PRO A 34 5.12 -7.69 -13.41
N GLY A 35 5.57 -7.19 -14.58
CA GLY A 35 6.73 -6.30 -14.67
C GLY A 35 6.51 -4.97 -13.94
N ALA A 36 5.32 -4.39 -14.06
CA ALA A 36 4.96 -3.16 -13.36
C ALA A 36 4.85 -3.38 -11.84
N LEU A 37 4.24 -4.49 -11.41
CA LEU A 37 4.17 -4.83 -9.98
C LEU A 37 5.57 -5.01 -9.38
N ARG A 38 6.49 -5.66 -10.10
CA ARG A 38 7.87 -5.84 -9.63
C ARG A 38 8.60 -4.50 -9.43
N ALA A 39 8.48 -3.60 -10.40
CA ALA A 39 9.06 -2.25 -10.29
C ALA A 39 8.42 -1.44 -9.15
N PHE A 40 7.08 -1.51 -9.03
CA PHE A 40 6.33 -0.86 -7.96
C PHE A 40 6.76 -1.36 -6.58
N GLN A 41 6.90 -2.68 -6.40
CA GLN A 41 7.36 -3.25 -5.13
C GLN A 41 8.77 -2.80 -4.79
N GLY A 42 9.69 -2.73 -5.77
CA GLY A 42 11.03 -2.20 -5.53
C GLY A 42 11.02 -0.78 -4.93
N LEU A 43 10.23 0.12 -5.52
CA LEU A 43 10.07 1.48 -5.00
C LEU A 43 9.41 1.49 -3.61
N GLY A 44 8.33 0.72 -3.43
CA GLY A 44 7.60 0.63 -2.16
C GLY A 44 8.48 0.10 -1.01
N GLN A 45 9.33 -0.89 -1.28
CA GLN A 45 10.28 -1.43 -0.31
C GLN A 45 11.34 -0.39 0.09
N PHE A 46 11.89 0.35 -0.88
CA PHE A 46 12.81 1.43 -0.59
C PHE A 46 12.16 2.52 0.28
N ILE A 47 10.97 3.00 -0.08
CA ILE A 47 10.26 4.02 0.71
C ILE A 47 9.97 3.52 2.14
N ARG A 48 9.65 2.23 2.31
CA ARG A 48 9.26 1.66 3.61
C ARG A 48 10.45 1.33 4.51
N HIS A 49 11.58 0.90 3.95
CA HIS A 49 12.68 0.33 4.74
C HIS A 49 14.06 0.89 4.40
N GLY A 50 14.25 1.47 3.21
CA GLY A 50 15.53 2.04 2.76
C GLY A 50 15.62 3.56 2.85
N SER A 51 14.48 4.24 2.96
CA SER A 51 14.41 5.70 3.13
C SER A 51 14.80 6.12 4.55
N THR A 52 15.41 7.30 4.68
CA THR A 52 15.71 7.93 5.97
C THR A 52 14.52 8.68 6.57
N LEU A 53 13.38 8.72 5.87
CA LEU A 53 12.17 9.36 6.38
C LEU A 53 11.66 8.59 7.59
N ASP A 54 11.37 9.34 8.67
CA ASP A 54 10.78 8.79 9.89
C ASP A 54 9.51 7.97 9.56
N PRO A 55 9.38 6.73 10.05
CA PRO A 55 8.25 5.88 9.72
C PRO A 55 6.89 6.47 10.10
N ARG A 56 6.78 7.19 11.22
CA ARG A 56 5.54 7.84 11.64
C ARG A 56 5.19 8.96 10.66
N LEU A 57 6.15 9.83 10.32
CA LEU A 57 5.94 10.90 9.34
C LEU A 57 5.58 10.36 7.96
N ARG A 58 6.17 9.23 7.54
CA ARG A 58 5.82 8.56 6.29
C ARG A 58 4.35 8.14 6.27
N GLU A 59 3.85 7.49 7.32
CA GLU A 59 2.45 7.06 7.36
C GLU A 59 1.50 8.26 7.41
N LEU A 60 1.82 9.33 8.15
CA LEU A 60 1.04 10.57 8.12
C LEU A 60 0.96 11.20 6.73
N ALA A 61 2.09 11.24 6.01
CA ALA A 61 2.11 11.75 4.63
C ALA A 61 1.25 10.88 3.69
N ILE A 62 1.31 9.55 3.82
CA ILE A 62 0.48 8.64 3.03
C ILE A 62 -1.00 8.84 3.35
N LEU A 63 -1.36 8.96 4.63
CA LEU A 63 -2.73 9.22 5.07
C LEU A 63 -3.25 10.55 4.51
N GLN A 64 -2.49 11.64 4.62
CA GLN A 64 -2.87 12.94 4.05
C GLN A 64 -3.16 12.82 2.55
N VAL A 65 -2.30 12.12 1.79
CA VAL A 65 -2.53 11.90 0.35
C VAL A 65 -3.77 11.02 0.13
N GLY A 66 -3.96 9.97 0.92
CA GLY A 66 -5.13 9.10 0.86
C GLY A 66 -6.45 9.86 1.07
N TYR A 67 -6.47 10.79 2.02
CA TYR A 67 -7.61 11.67 2.27
C TYR A 67 -7.86 12.64 1.11
N LEU A 68 -6.83 13.40 0.69
CA LEU A 68 -6.92 14.37 -0.41
C LEU A 68 -7.34 13.72 -1.73
N ALA A 69 -6.83 12.52 -2.01
CA ALA A 69 -7.19 11.75 -3.20
C ALA A 69 -8.56 11.06 -3.09
N ARG A 70 -9.24 11.17 -1.94
CA ARG A 70 -10.50 10.48 -1.63
C ARG A 70 -10.40 8.98 -1.91
N SER A 71 -9.35 8.35 -1.38
CA SER A 71 -9.09 6.91 -1.54
C SER A 71 -9.42 6.18 -0.24
N PRO A 72 -10.64 5.57 -0.11
CA PRO A 72 -10.99 4.81 1.08
C PRO A 72 -10.06 3.61 1.32
N TYR A 73 -9.53 3.04 0.23
CA TYR A 73 -8.60 1.91 0.30
C TYR A 73 -7.29 2.32 0.96
N GLU A 74 -6.62 3.35 0.43
CA GLU A 74 -5.34 3.81 1.00
C GLU A 74 -5.54 4.34 2.41
N TRP A 75 -6.61 5.09 2.65
CA TRP A 75 -6.92 5.64 3.97
C TRP A 75 -7.08 4.55 5.04
N SER A 76 -8.01 3.61 4.83
CA SER A 76 -8.26 2.54 5.82
C SER A 76 -7.08 1.59 5.97
N HIS A 77 -6.39 1.26 4.88
CA HIS A 77 -5.24 0.37 4.90
C HIS A 77 -4.07 0.99 5.68
N HIS A 78 -3.80 2.29 5.48
CA HIS A 78 -2.70 2.96 6.14
C HIS A 78 -3.03 3.45 7.56
N ILE A 79 -4.30 3.56 7.97
CA ILE A 79 -4.63 3.77 9.39
C ILE A 79 -4.10 2.59 10.23
N MET A 80 -4.43 1.36 9.80
CA MET A 80 -3.99 0.15 10.52
C MET A 80 -2.46 0.06 10.60
N ILE A 81 -1.76 0.38 9.50
CA ILE A 81 -0.29 0.39 9.46
C ILE A 81 0.27 1.54 10.30
N GLY A 82 -0.39 2.70 10.29
CA GLY A 82 0.01 3.90 11.01
C GLY A 82 0.16 3.64 12.51
N TYR A 83 -0.77 2.88 13.10
CA TYR A 83 -0.70 2.52 14.52
C TYR A 83 0.60 1.79 14.89
N ASP A 84 1.10 0.91 14.02
CA ASP A 84 2.37 0.19 14.24
C ASP A 84 3.58 1.13 14.25
N PHE A 85 3.46 2.31 13.61
CA PHE A 85 4.48 3.35 13.57
C PHE A 85 4.15 4.54 14.48
N GLY A 86 3.21 4.35 15.42
CA GLY A 86 2.90 5.29 16.46
C GLY A 86 1.96 6.43 16.04
N VAL A 87 1.36 6.42 14.85
CA VAL A 87 0.26 7.34 14.49
C VAL A 87 -0.89 7.15 15.50
N SER A 88 -1.48 8.25 15.96
CA SER A 88 -2.57 8.23 16.95
C SER A 88 -3.90 8.65 16.33
N ASP A 89 -5.00 8.36 17.02
CA ASP A 89 -6.33 8.83 16.61
C ASP A 89 -6.42 10.37 16.56
N ALA A 90 -5.68 11.08 17.43
CA ALA A 90 -5.60 12.53 17.39
C ALA A 90 -4.92 13.04 16.11
N ASP A 91 -3.89 12.34 15.63
CA ASP A 91 -3.28 12.67 14.34
C ASP A 91 -4.26 12.45 13.20
N ILE A 92 -4.97 11.31 13.21
CA ILE A 92 -5.96 10.97 12.16
C ILE A 92 -7.07 12.02 12.12
N ALA A 93 -7.58 12.44 13.28
CA ALA A 93 -8.59 13.50 13.38
C ALA A 93 -8.06 14.82 12.79
N ALA A 94 -6.83 15.20 13.12
CA ALA A 94 -6.22 16.43 12.61
C ALA A 94 -5.98 16.43 11.07
N LEU A 95 -5.92 15.26 10.42
CA LEU A 95 -5.78 15.16 8.96
C LEU A 95 -7.11 15.35 8.20
N ILE A 96 -8.24 15.21 8.90
CA ILE A 96 -9.59 15.28 8.29
C ILE A 96 -10.37 16.54 8.66
N ASP A 97 -9.85 17.32 9.61
CA ASP A 97 -10.33 18.66 9.96
C ASP A 97 -10.16 19.65 8.80
#